data_AF-A0A382NEW4-F1
#
_entry.id   AF-A0A382NEW4-F1
#
_cell.length_a   1.000
_cell.length_b   1.000
_cell.length_c   1.000
_cell.angle_alpha   90.00
_cell.angle_beta   90.00
_cell.angle_gamma   90.00
#
_symmetry.space_group_name_H-M   'P 1'
#
loop_
_entity.id
_entity.type
_entity.pdbx_description
1 polymer ?
#
loop_
_entity_poly.entity_id
_entity_poly.type
_entity_poly.pdbx_seq_one_letter_code
_entity_poly.pdbx_strand_id
1 'polypeptide(L)'
;NVPTGLAGFKQFFSRFAREVQPVQDEVIGEVATMVDGDLVTIVRVVHIPEPENENETYEAFNFDTFRLENGMIVEHWDAARKPTP
;
A
#
# COMPACT_ATOMS: atom_id res chain seq x y z
N ASN A 1 -9.24 6.05 3.13
CA ASN A 1 -10.14 4.96 2.69
C ASN A 1 -10.68 5.23 1.30
N VAL A 2 -10.65 4.20 0.45
CA VAL A 2 -11.17 4.23 -0.92
C VAL A 2 -12.57 3.61 -0.93
N PRO A 3 -13.55 4.15 -1.69
CA PRO A 3 -14.87 3.54 -1.81
C PRO A 3 -14.78 2.09 -2.31
N THR A 4 -15.62 1.20 -1.77
CA THR A 4 -15.63 -0.23 -2.09
C THR A 4 -15.88 -0.50 -3.58
N GLY A 5 -15.27 -1.58 -4.08
CA GLY A 5 -15.51 -2.14 -5.41
C GLY A 5 -14.65 -1.53 -6.52
N LEU A 6 -14.65 -2.20 -7.67
CA LEU A 6 -13.79 -1.87 -8.80
C LEU A 6 -13.98 -0.43 -9.32
N ALA A 7 -15.21 0.08 -9.29
CA ALA A 7 -15.52 1.44 -9.72
C ALA A 7 -14.86 2.48 -8.81
N GLY A 8 -14.99 2.33 -7.49
CA GLY A 8 -14.35 3.21 -6.50
C GLY A 8 -12.83 3.17 -6.58
N PHE A 9 -12.28 1.97 -6.72
CA PHE A 9 -10.85 1.75 -6.94
C PHE A 9 -10.35 2.49 -8.19
N LYS A 10 -10.96 2.27 -9.35
CA LYS A 10 -10.58 2.93 -10.61
C LYS A 10 -10.71 4.45 -10.52
N GLN A 11 -11.77 4.95 -9.90
CA GLN A 11 -11.98 6.40 -9.75
C GLN A 11 -10.92 7.06 -8.87
N PHE A 12 -10.46 6.38 -7.81
CA PHE A 12 -9.44 6.91 -6.92
C PHE A 12 -8.05 6.88 -7.59
N PHE A 13 -7.63 5.73 -8.12
CA PHE A 13 -6.26 5.54 -8.61
C PHE A 13 -6.00 6.17 -9.99
N SER A 14 -7.01 6.33 -10.85
CA SER A 14 -6.84 7.00 -12.15
C SER A 14 -6.38 8.46 -12.07
N ARG A 15 -6.50 9.09 -10.89
CA ARG A 15 -6.00 10.46 -10.63
C ARG A 15 -4.46 10.53 -10.61
N PHE A 16 -3.82 9.41 -10.26
CA PHE A 16 -2.37 9.29 -10.07
C PHE A 16 -1.71 8.45 -11.17
N ALA A 17 -2.42 7.42 -11.66
CA ALA A 17 -1.95 6.52 -12.71
C ALA A 17 -2.02 7.17 -14.11
N ARG A 18 -1.21 8.22 -14.33
CA ARG A 18 -1.13 8.92 -15.62
C ARG A 18 -0.43 8.09 -16.70
N GLU A 19 0.50 7.23 -16.29
CA GLU A 19 1.28 6.37 -17.16
C GLU A 19 1.40 4.96 -16.55
N VAL A 20 1.37 3.95 -17.41
CA VAL A 20 1.61 2.56 -17.00
C VAL A 20 3.10 2.38 -16.80
N GLN A 21 3.50 2.09 -15.57
CA GLN A 21 4.88 1.76 -15.26
C GLN A 21 5.13 0.26 -15.45
N PRO A 22 6.34 -0.16 -15.87
CA PRO A 22 6.70 -1.56 -15.93
C PRO A 22 6.62 -2.19 -14.54
N VAL A 23 6.13 -3.44 -14.50
CA VAL A 23 6.17 -4.26 -13.29
C VAL A 23 7.64 -4.46 -12.90
N GLN A 24 7.93 -4.26 -11.62
CA GLN A 24 9.26 -4.48 -11.05
C GLN A 24 9.39 -5.93 -10.57
N ASP A 25 10.60 -6.48 -10.64
CA ASP A 25 10.87 -7.85 -10.17
C ASP A 25 10.91 -7.95 -8.64
N GLU A 26 11.19 -6.84 -7.96
CA GLU A 26 11.36 -6.78 -6.51
C GLU A 26 10.46 -5.72 -5.87
N VAL A 27 10.06 -5.99 -4.63
CA VAL A 27 9.35 -5.04 -3.79
C VAL A 27 10.37 -4.17 -3.05
N ILE A 28 10.41 -2.88 -3.38
CA ILE A 28 11.36 -1.94 -2.77
C ILE A 28 11.11 -1.83 -1.27
N GLY A 29 12.17 -2.05 -0.48
CA GLY A 29 12.14 -1.93 0.97
C GLY A 29 11.39 -3.08 1.65
N GLU A 30 11.19 -4.23 0.99
CA GLU A 30 10.59 -5.40 1.63
C GLU A 30 11.36 -5.84 2.87
N VAL A 31 10.62 -6.04 3.95
CA VAL A 31 11.13 -6.56 5.22
C VAL A 31 10.66 -7.99 5.43
N ALA A 32 9.38 -8.26 5.14
CA ALA A 32 8.80 -9.58 5.26
C ALA A 32 7.55 -9.73 4.41
N THR A 33 7.36 -10.91 3.84
CA THR A 33 6.08 -11.37 3.30
C THR A 33 5.58 -12.55 4.14
N MET A 34 4.35 -12.44 4.61
CA MET A 34 3.67 -13.46 5.42
C MET A 34 2.43 -13.95 4.67
N VAL A 35 2.26 -15.27 4.62
CA VAL A 35 1.13 -15.92 3.96
C VAL A 35 0.43 -16.81 4.97
N ASP A 36 -0.86 -16.59 5.17
CA ASP A 36 -1.72 -17.40 6.02
C ASP A 36 -3.07 -17.63 5.31
N GLY A 37 -3.25 -18.83 4.76
CA GLY A 37 -4.44 -19.16 3.97
C GLY A 37 -4.62 -18.25 2.76
N ASP A 38 -5.73 -17.52 2.72
CA ASP A 38 -6.06 -16.56 1.67
C ASP A 38 -5.59 -15.13 1.98
N LEU A 39 -4.88 -14.93 3.09
CA LEU A 39 -4.30 -13.65 3.48
C LEU A 39 -2.81 -13.58 3.14
N VAL A 40 -2.43 -12.48 2.50
CA VAL A 40 -1.04 -12.14 2.19
C VAL A 40 -0.74 -10.78 2.78
N THR A 41 0.27 -10.68 3.65
CA THR A 41 0.75 -9.42 4.21
C THR A 41 2.18 -9.16 3.78
N ILE A 42 2.41 -7.99 3.19
CA ILE A 42 3.75 -7.51 2.81
C ILE A 42 4.09 -6.34 3.72
N VAL A 43 5.20 -6.45 4.45
CA VAL A 43 5.76 -5.39 5.29
C VAL A 43 6.95 -4.77 4.58
N ARG A 44 6.97 -3.43 4.51
CA ARG A 44 8.05 -2.65 3.90
C ARG A 44 8.55 -1.58 4.84
N VAL A 45 9.86 -1.36 4.84
CA VAL A 45 10.46 -0.15 5.40
C VAL A 45 10.29 0.99 4.39
N VAL A 46 9.73 2.10 4.86
CA VAL A 46 9.58 3.33 4.08
C VAL A 46 10.05 4.53 4.90
N HIS A 47 10.54 5.55 4.21
CA HIS A 47 10.88 6.83 4.82
C HIS A 47 9.80 7.84 4.39
N ILE A 48 9.03 8.34 5.35
CA ILE A 48 7.86 9.20 5.11
C ILE A 48 8.19 10.61 5.65
N PRO A 49 7.84 11.70 4.94
CA PRO A 49 7.98 13.05 5.48
C PRO A 49 7.26 13.22 6.82
N GLU A 50 7.87 13.95 7.75
CA GLU A 50 7.22 14.33 9.01
C GLU A 50 6.03 15.26 8.72
N PRO A 51 4.87 15.09 9.39
CA PRO A 51 3.70 15.93 9.12
C PRO A 51 3.89 17.42 9.42
N GLU A 52 4.79 17.74 10.36
CA GLU A 52 5.09 19.12 10.79
C GLU A 52 6.28 19.73 10.05
N ASN A 53 7.11 18.92 9.38
CA ASN A 53 8.30 19.38 8.68
C ASN A 53 8.63 18.47 7.49
N GLU A 54 8.30 18.93 6.27
CA GLU A 54 8.54 18.17 5.03
C GLU A 54 10.02 17.94 4.70
N ASN A 55 10.94 18.66 5.36
CA ASN A 55 12.39 18.47 5.18
C ASN A 55 12.95 17.35 6.06
N GLU A 56 12.15 16.80 6.96
CA GLU A 56 12.49 15.67 7.83
C GLU A 56 11.67 14.44 7.46
N THR A 57 12.22 13.26 7.73
CA THR A 57 11.53 11.99 7.49
C THR A 57 11.62 11.11 8.71
N TYR A 58 10.61 10.25 8.90
CA TYR A 58 10.65 9.15 9.85
C TYR A 58 10.62 7.82 9.12
N GLU A 59 11.33 6.85 9.69
CA GLU A 59 11.24 5.45 9.27
C GLU A 59 9.91 4.87 9.76
N ALA A 60 9.21 4.15 8.88
CA ALA A 60 8.01 3.42 9.20
C ALA A 60 8.03 2.04 8.57
N PHE A 61 7.49 1.07 9.30
CA PHE A 61 7.21 -0.28 8.79
C PHE A 61 5.76 -0.33 8.34
N ASN A 62 5.52 0.08 7.09
CA ASN A 62 4.19 0.00 6.50
C ASN A 62 3.87 -1.43 6.12
N PHE A 63 2.58 -1.77 6.16
CA PHE A 63 2.09 -3.04 5.65
C PHE A 63 0.99 -2.81 4.62
N ASP A 64 0.89 -3.75 3.69
CA ASP A 64 -0.31 -4.02 2.91
C ASP A 64 -0.74 -5.45 3.17
N THR A 65 -1.99 -5.64 3.59
CA THR A 65 -2.62 -6.96 3.71
C THR A 65 -3.68 -7.10 2.63
N PHE A 66 -3.67 -8.24 1.94
CA PHE A 66 -4.64 -8.60 0.92
C PHE A 66 -5.35 -9.89 1.30
N ARG A 67 -6.65 -9.96 1.02
CA ARG A 67 -7.37 -11.24 0.93
C ARG A 67 -7.55 -11.62 -0.53
N LEU A 68 -7.27 -12.89 -0.84
CA LEU A 68 -7.37 -13.43 -2.18
C LEU A 68 -8.58 -14.36 -2.32
N GLU A 69 -9.21 -14.33 -3.48
CA GLU A 69 -10.26 -15.27 -3.85
C GLU A 69 -10.18 -15.54 -5.35
N ASN A 70 -10.12 -16.81 -5.75
CA ASN A 70 -10.01 -17.22 -7.15
C ASN A 70 -8.85 -16.54 -7.92
N GLY A 71 -7.71 -16.35 -7.23
CA GLY A 71 -6.53 -15.69 -7.80
C GLY A 71 -6.64 -14.16 -7.92
N MET A 72 -7.70 -13.56 -7.38
CA MET A 72 -7.94 -12.12 -7.41
C MET A 72 -7.83 -11.52 -6.01
N ILE A 73 -7.36 -10.28 -5.91
CA ILE A 73 -7.44 -9.50 -4.66
C ILE A 73 -8.88 -9.02 -4.49
N VAL A 74 -9.50 -9.40 -3.38
CA VAL A 74 -10.89 -9.04 -3.07
C VAL A 74 -11.00 -8.05 -1.91
N GLU A 75 -10.00 -7.99 -1.04
CA GLU A 75 -9.91 -7.03 0.07
C GLU A 75 -8.47 -6.54 0.23
N HIS A 76 -8.31 -5.31 0.74
CA HIS A 76 -7.03 -4.66 1.00
C HIS A 76 -7.12 -3.80 2.28
N TRP A 77 -6.09 -3.90 3.12
CA TRP A 77 -5.88 -3.03 4.28
C TRP A 77 -4.43 -2.53 4.28
N ASP A 78 -4.25 -1.26 4.60
CA ASP A 78 -2.96 -0.59 4.65
C ASP A 78 -2.67 0.01 6.03
N ALA A 79 -1.39 0.27 6.28
CA ALA A 79 -0.96 0.97 7.48
C ALA A 79 -1.45 2.43 7.52
N ALA A 80 -1.87 2.88 8.70
CA ALA A 80 -2.12 4.29 8.95
C ALA A 80 -0.79 5.07 9.07
N ARG A 81 -0.80 6.33 8.63
CA ARG A 81 0.32 7.26 8.81
C ARG A 81 0.12 8.10 10.07
N LYS A 82 1.20 8.74 10.56
CA LYS A 82 1.08 9.80 11.57
C LYS A 82 0.05 10.84 11.08
N PRO A 83 -0.87 11.29 11.93
CA PRO A 83 -1.85 12.30 11.55
C PRO A 83 -1.15 13.61 11.21
N THR A 84 -1.63 14.29 10.17
CA THR A 84 -1.27 15.69 9.92
C THR A 84 -2.10 16.58 10.85
N PRO A 85 -1.49 17.58 11.52
CA PRO A 85 -2.22 18.55 12.33
C PRO A 85 -3.33 19.29 11.58
#